data_AF-A0A1Q3TDN9-F1
#
_entry.id   AF-A0A1Q3TDN9-F1
#
_cell.length_a   1.000
_cell.length_b   1.000
_cell.length_c   1.000
_cell.angle_alpha   90.00
_cell.angle_beta   90.00
_cell.angle_gamma   90.00
#
_symmetry.space_group_name_H-M   'P 1'
#
loop_
_entity.id
_entity.type
_entity.pdbx_description
1 polymer ?
#
loop_
_entity_poly.entity_id
_entity_poly.type
_entity_poly.pdbx_seq_one_letter_code
_entity_poly.pdbx_strand_id
1 'polypeptide(L)'
;MLEGISFENNPNLKESPELVAYISAQTGKMKPLAAADLESYIEVAQQFLNIGKPFTFEGIGTLVKVNLKECEFVPISISTDKVREQLNTKETQKTATREEAAPQYESFLSEPALKQGWKKPVIALALICGLGLTIWGGYAISKKNTSKAADSAAIISDTTVVDTAAAQTPQTDSLEKAAALANANYKYVLEEASQQRAMKRYKQLRTNLWDVKLETNDSVRYKLYLLLPSQNADTTRVLDSLTVMTGKKVYIEHQN
;
A
#
# COMPACT_ATOMS: atom_id res chain seq x y z
N MET A 1 22.59 -31.26 17.57
CA MET A 1 21.49 -31.86 16.79
C MET A 1 20.35 -32.07 17.77
N LEU A 2 19.18 -31.46 17.57
CA LEU A 2 17.98 -31.86 18.31
C LEU A 2 17.51 -33.17 17.70
N GLU A 3 18.10 -34.27 18.14
CA GLU A 3 17.57 -35.61 17.90
C GLU A 3 16.22 -35.69 18.62
N GLY A 4 15.13 -35.95 17.87
CA GLY A 4 13.85 -36.35 18.48
C GLY A 4 12.60 -35.57 18.08
N ILE A 5 12.67 -34.60 17.16
CA ILE A 5 11.46 -33.94 16.65
C ILE A 5 11.25 -34.33 15.18
N SER A 6 10.23 -35.17 14.93
CA SER A 6 9.77 -35.55 13.60
C SER A 6 8.41 -34.92 13.36
N PHE A 7 8.18 -34.39 12.16
CA PHE A 7 6.91 -33.80 11.76
C PHE A 7 6.16 -34.77 10.85
N GLU A 8 4.90 -35.05 11.18
CA GLU A 8 4.01 -35.89 10.38
C GLU A 8 2.85 -35.05 9.84
N ASN A 9 2.56 -35.17 8.55
CA ASN A 9 1.40 -34.52 7.93
C ASN A 9 0.15 -35.39 8.17
N ASN A 10 -0.70 -34.98 9.12
CA ASN A 10 -1.98 -35.63 9.37
C ASN A 10 -3.15 -34.70 8.99
N PRO A 11 -3.80 -34.92 7.83
CA PRO A 11 -4.90 -34.07 7.34
C PRO A 11 -6.22 -34.25 8.10
N ASN A 12 -6.30 -35.18 9.06
CA ASN A 12 -7.51 -35.43 9.84
C ASN A 12 -7.58 -34.64 11.16
N LEU A 13 -6.53 -33.89 11.51
CA LEU A 13 -6.51 -33.01 12.67
C LEU A 13 -7.41 -31.80 12.42
N LYS A 14 -8.62 -31.82 12.98
CA LYS A 14 -9.63 -30.78 12.74
C LYS A 14 -9.53 -29.56 13.65
N GLU A 15 -8.78 -29.60 14.75
CA GLU A 15 -8.49 -28.46 15.63
C GLU A 15 -7.63 -28.96 16.79
N SER A 16 -6.73 -28.14 17.32
CA SER A 16 -5.91 -28.48 18.50
C SER A 16 -6.36 -27.66 19.72
N PRO A 17 -7.39 -28.12 20.46
CA PRO A 17 -7.92 -27.38 21.62
C PRO A 17 -6.86 -27.16 22.71
N GLU A 18 -5.88 -28.07 22.82
CA GLU A 18 -4.74 -27.93 23.73
C GLU A 18 -3.81 -26.78 23.34
N LEU A 19 -3.54 -26.60 22.05
CA LEU A 19 -2.71 -25.49 21.55
C LEU A 19 -3.41 -24.15 21.77
N VAL A 20 -4.72 -24.09 21.52
CA VAL A 20 -5.53 -22.88 21.80
C VAL A 20 -5.52 -22.55 23.30
N ALA A 21 -5.65 -23.56 24.16
CA ALA A 21 -5.57 -23.37 25.61
C ALA A 21 -4.18 -22.87 26.04
N TYR A 22 -3.11 -23.41 25.46
CA TYR A 22 -1.73 -22.95 25.71
C TYR A 22 -1.52 -21.50 25.26
N ILE A 23 -1.94 -21.14 24.04
CA ILE A 23 -1.85 -19.76 23.52
C ILE A 23 -2.65 -18.80 24.41
N SER A 24 -3.87 -19.19 24.81
CA SER A 24 -4.69 -18.40 25.73
C SER A 24 -4.00 -18.18 27.08
N ALA A 25 -3.40 -19.22 27.66
CA ALA A 25 -2.67 -19.13 28.92
C ALA A 25 -1.41 -18.24 28.81
N GLN A 26 -0.65 -18.37 27.72
CA GLN A 26 0.60 -17.61 27.52
C GLN A 26 0.37 -16.15 27.14
N THR A 27 -0.69 -15.87 26.37
CA THR A 27 -1.01 -14.50 25.90
C THR A 27 -1.95 -13.75 26.83
N GLY A 28 -2.65 -14.44 27.74
CA GLY A 28 -3.71 -13.89 28.57
C GLY A 28 -5.02 -13.57 27.82
N LYS A 29 -5.11 -13.91 26.53
CA LYS A 29 -6.30 -13.69 25.71
C LYS A 29 -7.37 -14.75 25.99
N MET A 30 -8.64 -14.40 25.76
CA MET A 30 -9.74 -15.38 25.83
C MET A 30 -9.58 -16.44 24.72
N LYS A 31 -9.98 -17.69 25.01
CA LYS A 31 -9.88 -18.82 24.07
C LYS A 31 -10.42 -18.53 22.65
N PRO A 32 -11.57 -17.86 22.45
CA PRO A 32 -12.07 -17.55 21.11
C PRO A 32 -11.14 -16.61 20.33
N LEU A 33 -10.50 -15.66 21.02
CA LEU A 33 -9.54 -14.73 20.40
C LEU A 33 -8.25 -15.47 20.04
N ALA A 34 -7.75 -16.33 20.93
CA ALA A 34 -6.58 -17.16 20.65
C ALA A 34 -6.82 -18.12 19.48
N ALA A 35 -8.02 -18.69 19.36
CA ALA A 35 -8.41 -19.52 18.22
C ALA A 35 -8.45 -18.72 16.91
N ALA A 36 -9.05 -17.53 16.93
CA ALA A 36 -9.10 -16.65 15.75
C ALA A 36 -7.72 -16.19 15.30
N ASP A 37 -6.83 -15.85 16.25
CA ASP A 37 -5.44 -15.49 15.96
C ASP A 37 -4.68 -16.66 15.33
N LEU A 38 -4.85 -17.88 15.87
CA LEU A 38 -4.21 -19.08 15.35
C LEU A 38 -4.69 -19.41 13.93
N GLU A 39 -6.00 -19.36 13.69
CA GLU A 39 -6.59 -19.60 12.38
C GLU A 39 -6.07 -18.57 11.36
N SER A 40 -6.10 -17.28 11.72
CA SER A 40 -5.57 -16.23 10.86
C SER A 40 -4.08 -16.44 10.51
N TYR A 41 -3.28 -16.88 11.48
CA TYR A 41 -1.87 -17.19 11.24
C TYR A 41 -1.69 -18.39 10.27
N ILE A 42 -2.50 -19.44 10.43
CA ILE A 42 -2.49 -20.61 9.54
C ILE A 42 -2.96 -20.23 8.13
N GLU A 43 -3.98 -19.40 7.99
CA GLU A 43 -4.47 -18.90 6.70
C GLU A 43 -3.36 -18.15 5.93
N VAL A 44 -2.60 -17.30 6.62
CA VAL A 44 -1.44 -16.60 6.02
C VAL A 44 -0.39 -17.60 5.55
N ALA A 45 -0.09 -18.61 6.36
CA ALA A 45 0.85 -19.67 5.97
C ALA A 45 0.36 -20.42 4.72
N GLN A 46 -0.93 -20.79 4.67
CA GLN A 46 -1.53 -21.44 3.51
C GLN A 46 -1.48 -20.56 2.25
N GLN A 47 -1.78 -19.26 2.38
CA GLN A 47 -1.69 -18.31 1.27
C GLN A 47 -0.28 -18.28 0.70
N PHE A 48 0.75 -18.24 1.56
CA PHE A 48 2.15 -18.24 1.14
C PHE A 48 2.52 -19.52 0.39
N LEU A 49 2.13 -20.68 0.93
CA LEU A 49 2.37 -21.97 0.28
C LEU A 49 1.63 -22.08 -1.07
N ASN A 50 0.43 -21.51 -1.17
CA ASN A 50 -0.36 -21.52 -2.41
C ASN A 50 0.22 -20.63 -3.51
N ILE A 51 0.90 -19.54 -3.16
CA ILE A 51 1.66 -18.71 -4.11
C ILE A 51 3.08 -19.23 -4.38
N GLY A 52 3.42 -20.42 -3.86
CA GLY A 52 4.73 -21.05 -4.02
C GLY A 52 5.84 -20.40 -3.20
N LYS A 53 5.50 -19.58 -2.19
CA LYS A 53 6.47 -18.99 -1.27
C LYS A 53 6.68 -19.89 -0.06
N PRO A 54 7.93 -20.13 0.36
CA PRO A 54 8.22 -20.74 1.64
C PRO A 54 7.63 -19.94 2.79
N PHE A 55 7.17 -20.63 3.83
CA PHE A 55 6.70 -20.01 5.07
C PHE A 55 7.60 -20.43 6.24
N THR A 56 8.19 -19.47 6.94
CA THR A 56 9.08 -19.75 8.07
C THR A 56 8.35 -19.60 9.38
N PHE A 57 8.31 -20.67 10.17
CA PHE A 57 7.94 -20.63 11.57
C PHE A 57 9.18 -20.27 12.39
N GLU A 58 9.16 -19.09 13.01
CA GLU A 58 10.27 -18.56 13.78
C GLU A 58 10.71 -19.54 14.88
N GLY A 59 12.00 -19.89 14.90
CA GLY A 59 12.58 -20.82 15.87
C GLY A 59 12.24 -22.30 15.65
N ILE A 60 11.42 -22.65 14.66
CA ILE A 60 11.03 -24.04 14.37
C ILE A 60 11.62 -24.52 13.03
N GLY A 61 11.28 -23.85 11.92
CA GLY A 61 11.66 -24.32 10.59
C GLY A 61 10.94 -23.61 9.45
N THR A 62 11.30 -23.98 8.22
CA THR A 62 10.71 -23.45 7.00
C THR A 62 9.87 -24.53 6.31
N LEU A 63 8.63 -24.21 6.01
CA LEU A 63 7.72 -25.06 5.25
C LEU A 63 7.75 -24.65 3.78
N VAL A 64 8.01 -25.61 2.89
CA VAL A 64 8.11 -25.42 1.43
C VAL A 64 7.10 -26.34 0.76
N LYS A 65 6.37 -25.83 -0.23
CA LYS A 65 5.46 -26.65 -1.05
C LYS A 65 6.22 -27.20 -2.24
N VAL A 66 6.40 -28.52 -2.30
CA VAL A 66 7.14 -29.21 -3.38
C VAL A 66 6.19 -29.52 -4.54
N ASN A 67 4.98 -30.01 -4.23
CA ASN A 67 3.93 -30.32 -5.21
C ASN A 67 2.54 -29.90 -4.68
N LEU A 68 1.49 -29.93 -5.51
CA LEU A 68 0.13 -29.53 -5.09
C LEU A 68 -0.39 -30.25 -3.83
N LYS A 69 0.15 -31.44 -3.50
CA LYS A 69 -0.26 -32.27 -2.36
C LYS A 69 0.86 -32.56 -1.35
N GLU A 70 2.09 -32.12 -1.61
CA GLU A 70 3.25 -32.46 -0.78
C GLU A 70 3.93 -31.18 -0.28
N CYS A 71 4.02 -31.07 1.05
CA CYS A 71 4.78 -30.04 1.74
C CYS A 71 5.99 -30.68 2.40
N GLU A 72 7.15 -30.08 2.18
CA GLU A 72 8.41 -30.47 2.81
C GLU A 72 8.74 -29.46 3.91
N PHE A 73 9.07 -29.97 5.10
CA PHE A 73 9.44 -29.15 6.23
C PHE A 73 10.95 -29.24 6.47
N VAL A 74 11.62 -28.10 6.43
CA VAL A 74 13.06 -27.97 6.68
C VAL A 74 13.26 -27.41 8.10
N PRO A 75 13.67 -28.21 9.09
CA PRO A 75 13.88 -27.73 10.45
C PRO A 75 15.07 -26.78 10.54
N ILE A 76 14.98 -25.75 11.40
CA ILE A 76 16.14 -24.92 11.73
C ILE A 76 17.05 -25.74 12.65
N SER A 77 18.28 -26.01 12.22
CA SER A 77 19.33 -26.51 13.11
C SER A 77 19.79 -25.40 14.02
N ILE A 78 19.13 -25.22 15.16
CA ILE A 78 19.66 -24.38 16.23
C ILE A 78 20.88 -25.08 16.85
N SER A 79 22.07 -24.82 16.30
CA SER A 79 23.31 -25.04 17.04
C SER A 79 23.28 -24.12 18.26
N THR A 80 23.23 -24.69 19.45
CA THR A 80 23.12 -24.01 20.75
C THR A 80 24.26 -23.01 21.04
N ASP A 81 25.27 -22.89 20.17
CA ASP A 81 26.34 -21.90 20.29
C ASP A 81 25.96 -20.49 19.84
N LYS A 82 24.89 -20.29 19.05
CA LYS A 82 24.57 -18.95 18.49
C LYS A 82 23.51 -18.13 19.23
N VAL A 83 22.94 -18.63 20.32
CA VAL A 83 21.99 -17.85 21.15
C VAL A 83 22.73 -16.82 22.02
N ARG A 84 24.04 -16.96 22.23
CA ARG A 84 24.85 -15.98 22.97
C ARG A 84 25.40 -14.83 22.10
N GLU A 85 25.41 -14.99 20.78
CA GLU A 85 26.10 -14.07 19.87
C GLU A 85 25.21 -12.94 19.32
N GLN A 86 23.87 -13.11 19.33
CA GLN A 86 22.93 -12.06 18.87
C GLN A 86 22.66 -10.94 19.88
N LEU A 87 23.18 -11.03 21.11
CA LEU A 87 23.18 -9.92 22.07
C LEU A 87 24.38 -8.98 21.92
N ASN A 88 25.33 -9.25 21.01
CA ASN A 88 26.59 -8.52 20.91
C ASN A 88 26.91 -7.95 19.50
N THR A 89 25.90 -7.78 18.64
CA THR A 89 26.08 -7.19 17.29
C THR A 89 25.57 -5.75 17.21
N LYS A 90 25.90 -4.94 18.22
CA LYS A 90 26.14 -3.52 18.02
C LYS A 90 27.62 -3.30 18.27
N GLU A 91 28.37 -3.26 17.17
CA GLU A 91 29.70 -2.68 16.99
C GLU A 91 30.59 -3.55 16.10
N THR A 92 31.26 -2.86 15.18
CA THR A 92 32.46 -3.27 14.44
C THR A 92 32.27 -3.78 13.01
N GLN A 93 32.44 -2.82 12.11
CA GLN A 93 32.86 -2.98 10.72
C GLN A 93 34.24 -3.69 10.60
N LYS A 94 34.51 -4.16 9.36
CA LYS A 94 35.79 -4.50 8.71
C LYS A 94 36.30 -5.96 8.74
N THR A 95 36.16 -6.57 7.56
CA THR A 95 37.17 -7.31 6.79
C THR A 95 37.71 -8.64 7.37
N ALA A 96 37.36 -9.75 6.72
CA ALA A 96 38.34 -10.62 6.03
C ALA A 96 37.65 -11.75 5.22
N THR A 97 38.01 -11.77 3.95
CA THR A 97 37.87 -12.79 2.91
C THR A 97 38.20 -14.23 3.37
N ARG A 98 37.37 -15.21 2.98
CA ARG A 98 37.79 -16.41 2.23
C ARG A 98 36.58 -17.20 1.70
N GLU A 99 36.71 -17.62 0.45
CA GLU A 99 35.74 -18.30 -0.42
C GLU A 99 35.23 -19.64 0.11
N GLU A 100 33.92 -19.90 -0.04
CA GLU A 100 33.42 -21.01 -0.87
C GLU A 100 31.90 -20.88 -1.13
N ALA A 101 31.56 -20.83 -2.43
CA ALA A 101 30.31 -21.13 -3.12
C ALA A 101 28.95 -20.96 -2.37
N ALA A 102 28.31 -19.81 -2.55
CA ALA A 102 26.88 -19.64 -2.39
C ALA A 102 26.19 -19.58 -3.78
N PRO A 103 25.02 -20.22 -3.99
CA PRO A 103 24.28 -20.12 -5.23
C PRO A 103 23.76 -18.70 -5.43
N GLN A 104 24.00 -18.23 -6.64
CA GLN A 104 23.80 -16.92 -7.20
C GLN A 104 22.31 -16.51 -7.20
N TYR A 105 21.89 -15.72 -6.22
CA TYR A 105 20.75 -14.82 -6.36
C TYR A 105 21.31 -13.41 -6.40
N GLU A 106 21.13 -12.72 -7.53
CA GLU A 106 21.32 -11.28 -7.78
C GLU A 106 21.44 -11.14 -9.30
N SER A 107 20.31 -10.89 -10.00
CA SER A 107 20.28 -10.09 -11.26
C SER A 107 18.92 -10.18 -11.98
N PHE A 108 17.82 -9.77 -11.33
CA PHE A 108 16.62 -9.34 -12.08
C PHE A 108 16.59 -7.82 -12.31
N LEU A 109 17.63 -7.10 -11.87
CA LEU A 109 17.85 -5.68 -12.12
C LEU A 109 19.15 -5.40 -12.91
N SER A 110 19.71 -6.40 -13.59
CA SER A 110 20.80 -6.16 -14.53
C SER A 110 20.20 -5.78 -15.88
N GLU A 111 20.19 -4.48 -16.19
CA GLU A 111 20.02 -4.02 -17.55
C GLU A 111 21.05 -4.74 -18.45
N PRO A 112 20.65 -5.22 -19.65
CA PRO A 112 21.59 -5.87 -20.54
C PRO A 112 22.71 -4.88 -20.88
N ALA A 113 23.95 -5.28 -20.67
CA ALA A 113 25.12 -4.50 -21.05
C ALA A 113 25.14 -4.28 -22.58
N LEU A 114 24.53 -3.20 -23.03
CA LEU A 114 24.56 -2.76 -24.42
C LEU A 114 26.01 -2.32 -24.75
N LYS A 115 26.66 -3.10 -25.61
CA LYS A 115 28.02 -2.87 -26.14
C LYS A 115 28.30 -1.38 -26.33
N GLN A 116 29.21 -0.88 -25.50
CA GLN A 116 29.57 0.53 -25.35
C GLN A 116 30.48 1.03 -26.48
N GLY A 117 29.99 1.00 -27.71
CA GLY A 117 30.72 1.50 -28.90
C GLY A 117 30.19 2.83 -29.44
N TRP A 118 28.89 3.13 -29.30
CA TRP A 118 28.24 4.22 -30.07
C TRP A 118 27.72 5.40 -29.23
N LYS A 119 27.88 5.38 -27.90
CA LYS A 119 27.28 6.38 -27.00
C LYS A 119 27.98 7.75 -27.07
N LYS A 120 29.28 7.75 -27.36
CA LYS A 120 30.11 8.97 -27.44
C LYS A 120 29.73 9.92 -28.59
N PRO A 121 29.52 9.46 -29.84
CA PRO A 121 29.09 10.38 -30.92
C PRO A 121 27.61 10.81 -30.79
N VAL A 122 26.73 9.99 -30.23
CA VAL A 122 25.30 10.33 -30.08
C VAL A 122 25.09 11.47 -29.08
N ILE A 123 25.79 11.44 -27.95
CA ILE A 123 25.73 12.52 -26.95
C ILE A 123 26.33 13.83 -27.49
N ALA A 124 27.43 13.75 -28.25
CA ALA A 124 28.00 14.93 -28.89
C ALA A 124 27.04 15.54 -29.94
N LEU A 125 26.39 14.70 -30.76
CA LEU A 125 25.40 15.16 -31.73
C LEU A 125 24.16 15.79 -31.06
N ALA A 126 23.66 15.16 -29.99
CA ALA A 126 22.51 15.67 -29.23
C ALA A 126 22.79 17.04 -28.60
N LEU A 127 24.00 17.27 -28.07
CA LEU A 127 24.41 18.57 -27.53
C LEU A 127 24.48 19.66 -28.62
N ILE A 128 25.02 19.33 -29.80
CA ILE A 128 25.10 20.27 -30.92
C ILE A 128 23.70 20.61 -31.47
N CYS A 129 22.83 19.61 -31.63
CA CYS A 129 21.44 19.83 -32.05
C CYS A 129 20.65 20.64 -31.02
N GLY A 130 20.85 20.38 -29.72
CA GLY A 130 20.23 21.15 -28.64
C GLY A 130 20.61 22.62 -28.68
N LEU A 131 21.90 22.94 -28.82
CA LEU A 131 22.39 24.32 -28.93
C LEU A 131 21.91 25.01 -30.23
N GLY A 132 21.83 24.28 -31.34
CA GLY A 132 21.28 24.82 -32.58
C GLY A 132 19.80 25.20 -32.46
N LEU A 133 18.99 24.36 -31.82
CA LEU A 133 17.56 24.62 -31.62
C LEU A 133 17.29 25.77 -30.64
N THR A 134 18.11 25.96 -29.60
CA THR A 134 17.95 27.08 -28.66
C THR A 134 18.27 28.42 -29.33
N ILE A 135 19.33 28.49 -30.13
CA ILE A 135 19.71 29.71 -30.88
C ILE A 135 18.62 30.02 -31.94
N TRP A 136 18.16 29.02 -32.69
CA TRP A 136 17.11 29.21 -33.69
C TRP A 136 15.77 29.61 -33.06
N GLY A 137 15.36 28.93 -31.99
CA GLY A 137 14.11 29.20 -31.28
C GLY A 137 14.08 30.60 -30.65
N GLY A 138 15.19 31.03 -30.05
CA GLY A 138 15.34 32.39 -29.51
C GLY A 138 15.22 33.47 -30.59
N TYR A 139 15.87 33.28 -31.75
CA TYR A 139 15.78 34.23 -32.86
C TYR A 139 14.36 34.31 -33.47
N ALA A 140 13.67 33.17 -33.58
CA ALA A 140 12.30 33.12 -34.10
C ALA A 140 11.26 33.77 -33.16
N ILE A 141 11.41 33.63 -31.85
CA ILE A 141 10.53 34.29 -30.87
C ILE A 141 10.85 35.80 -30.76
N SER A 142 12.12 36.19 -30.87
CA SER A 142 12.52 37.60 -30.76
C SER A 142 12.04 38.45 -31.93
N LYS A 143 11.79 37.87 -33.12
CA LYS A 143 11.11 38.56 -34.22
C LYS A 143 9.60 38.72 -34.03
N LYS A 144 8.99 37.96 -33.11
CA LYS A 144 7.53 37.97 -32.88
C LYS A 144 7.09 38.87 -31.72
N ASN A 145 8.01 39.33 -30.88
CA ASN A 145 7.72 40.20 -29.72
C ASN A 145 8.31 41.60 -29.88
N THR A 146 8.07 42.26 -31.02
CA THR A 146 8.01 43.72 -31.04
C THR A 146 6.55 44.12 -31.05
N SER A 147 6.13 44.85 -30.00
CA SER A 147 4.84 45.48 -29.73
C SER A 147 4.15 44.98 -28.46
N LYS A 148 3.99 45.97 -27.55
CA LYS A 148 3.06 46.07 -26.41
C LYS A 148 3.51 45.53 -25.05
N ALA A 149 4.24 46.41 -24.35
CA ALA A 149 3.99 46.67 -22.94
C ALA A 149 2.71 47.53 -22.80
N ALA A 150 1.83 47.18 -21.85
CA ALA A 150 0.90 48.09 -21.20
C ALA A 150 0.25 47.41 -19.97
N ASP A 151 0.61 47.95 -18.80
CA ASP A 151 -0.21 48.25 -17.61
C ASP A 151 -1.18 47.22 -17.00
N SER A 152 -0.83 46.83 -15.77
CA SER A 152 -1.76 46.25 -14.78
C SER A 152 -2.35 47.37 -13.92
N ALA A 153 -3.66 47.55 -13.98
CA ALA A 153 -4.43 48.38 -13.06
C ALA A 153 -5.30 47.49 -12.16
N ALA A 154 -5.30 47.81 -10.87
CA ALA A 154 -6.04 47.17 -9.80
C ALA A 154 -7.55 47.48 -9.87
N ILE A 155 -8.38 46.53 -9.43
CA ILE A 155 -9.76 46.80 -9.00
C ILE A 155 -10.04 46.01 -7.71
N ILE A 156 -10.39 46.76 -6.67
CA ILE A 156 -10.91 46.33 -5.37
C ILE A 156 -12.43 46.41 -5.45
N SER A 157 -13.14 45.34 -5.07
CA SER A 157 -14.54 45.38 -4.63
C SER A 157 -14.83 44.12 -3.79
N ASP A 158 -15.17 44.29 -2.51
CA ASP A 158 -16.54 44.03 -2.04
C ASP A 158 -16.66 44.18 -0.52
N THR A 159 -17.67 44.94 -0.10
CA THR A 159 -18.20 44.94 1.26
C THR A 159 -19.69 45.18 1.15
N THR A 160 -20.48 44.15 1.42
CA THR A 160 -21.82 44.29 2.01
C THR A 160 -22.19 42.98 2.73
N VAL A 161 -22.22 43.09 4.05
CA VAL A 161 -22.88 42.17 4.99
C VAL A 161 -24.38 42.46 4.99
N VAL A 162 -25.19 41.41 5.12
CA VAL A 162 -26.43 41.27 5.91
C VAL A 162 -27.04 39.91 5.56
N ASP A 163 -27.22 39.01 6.54
CA ASP A 163 -28.58 38.64 6.93
C ASP A 163 -28.65 37.93 8.29
N THR A 164 -29.76 38.17 8.97
CA THR A 164 -30.14 37.74 10.32
C THR A 164 -30.81 36.37 10.26
N ALA A 165 -30.44 35.42 11.12
CA ALA A 165 -31.31 34.29 11.41
C ALA A 165 -31.14 33.81 12.85
N ALA A 166 -32.28 33.76 13.54
CA ALA A 166 -32.45 33.50 14.94
C ALA A 166 -32.21 32.03 15.33
N ALA A 167 -31.97 31.87 16.62
CA ALA A 167 -31.85 30.61 17.33
C ALA A 167 -33.05 29.67 17.09
N GLN A 168 -32.75 28.39 16.83
CA GLN A 168 -33.68 27.28 17.03
C GLN A 168 -33.00 26.21 17.88
N THR A 169 -33.76 25.81 18.90
CA THR A 169 -33.49 24.78 19.90
C THR A 169 -33.22 23.39 19.29
N PRO A 170 -32.40 22.54 19.95
CA PRO A 170 -32.07 21.21 19.43
C PRO A 170 -33.29 20.29 19.46
N GLN A 171 -33.72 19.84 18.29
CA GLN A 171 -34.74 18.83 18.13
C GLN A 171 -34.12 17.45 18.36
N THR A 172 -34.54 16.81 19.43
CA THR A 172 -34.24 15.44 19.80
C THR A 172 -34.87 14.49 18.78
N ASP A 173 -34.15 14.12 17.72
CA ASP A 173 -34.57 13.01 16.86
C ASP A 173 -33.38 12.44 16.06
N SER A 174 -32.53 11.64 16.70
CA SER A 174 -31.33 11.07 16.04
C SER A 174 -30.88 9.72 16.61
N LEU A 175 -31.76 8.92 17.21
CA LEU A 175 -31.37 7.62 17.75
C LEU A 175 -31.95 6.40 17.00
N GLU A 176 -33.07 6.54 16.29
CA GLU A 176 -33.68 5.37 15.62
C GLU A 176 -33.19 5.13 14.19
N LYS A 177 -32.70 6.15 13.48
CA LYS A 177 -32.08 5.96 12.15
C LYS A 177 -30.62 5.47 12.23
N ALA A 178 -29.97 5.63 13.39
CA ALA A 178 -28.59 5.21 13.61
C ALA A 178 -28.47 3.68 13.83
N ALA A 179 -29.50 3.04 14.37
CA ALA A 179 -29.46 1.60 14.68
C ALA A 179 -29.65 0.68 13.45
N ALA A 180 -30.32 1.15 12.39
CA ALA A 180 -30.57 0.35 11.19
C ALA A 180 -29.36 0.30 10.22
N LEU A 181 -28.35 1.13 10.41
CA LEU A 181 -27.15 1.19 9.55
C LEU A 181 -25.91 0.52 10.15
N ALA A 182 -26.03 -0.22 11.25
CA ALA A 182 -24.89 -0.81 11.97
C ALA A 182 -24.05 -1.81 11.14
N ASN A 183 -24.43 -2.17 9.91
CA ASN A 183 -23.61 -2.97 8.99
C ASN A 183 -23.49 -2.37 7.57
N ALA A 184 -23.88 -1.11 7.38
CA ALA A 184 -23.82 -0.46 6.08
C ALA A 184 -22.42 0.13 5.82
N ASN A 185 -21.85 -0.07 4.64
CA ASN A 185 -20.65 0.67 4.24
C ASN A 185 -21.06 1.98 3.58
N TYR A 186 -20.40 3.08 3.93
CA TYR A 186 -20.53 4.34 3.20
C TYR A 186 -19.54 4.37 2.05
N LYS A 187 -20.02 4.88 0.91
CA LYS A 187 -19.23 5.06 -0.30
C LYS A 187 -18.71 6.49 -0.36
N TYR A 188 -17.42 6.65 -0.13
CA TYR A 188 -16.72 7.92 -0.18
C TYR A 188 -16.12 8.11 -1.57
N VAL A 189 -16.68 9.01 -2.37
CA VAL A 189 -16.20 9.29 -3.73
C VAL A 189 -15.07 10.32 -3.66
N LEU A 190 -13.89 9.91 -4.10
CA LEU A 190 -12.64 10.68 -4.03
C LEU A 190 -12.45 11.61 -5.23
N GLU A 191 -12.73 11.10 -6.44
CA GLU A 191 -12.60 11.87 -7.68
C GLU A 191 -13.45 11.24 -8.79
N GLU A 192 -14.08 12.09 -9.60
CA GLU A 192 -14.67 11.71 -10.88
C GLU A 192 -13.81 12.26 -12.02
N ALA A 193 -13.38 11.41 -12.95
CA ALA A 193 -12.49 11.82 -14.04
C ALA A 193 -12.66 10.98 -15.31
N SER A 194 -12.06 11.44 -16.41
CA SER A 194 -11.94 10.66 -17.65
C SER A 194 -11.03 9.44 -17.47
N GLN A 195 -11.21 8.42 -18.31
CA GLN A 195 -10.52 7.12 -18.20
C GLN A 195 -9.01 7.22 -17.91
N GLN A 196 -8.29 8.04 -18.69
CA GLN A 196 -6.83 8.18 -18.54
C GLN A 196 -6.44 8.77 -17.18
N ARG A 197 -7.15 9.82 -16.74
CA ARG A 197 -6.88 10.47 -15.45
C ARG A 197 -7.29 9.59 -14.29
N ALA A 198 -8.45 8.94 -14.39
CA ALA A 198 -8.96 8.01 -13.39
C ALA A 198 -8.00 6.84 -13.17
N MET A 199 -7.51 6.21 -14.24
CA MET A 199 -6.57 5.10 -14.15
C MET A 199 -5.21 5.53 -13.55
N LYS A 200 -4.72 6.72 -13.91
CA LYS A 200 -3.50 7.28 -13.30
C LYS A 200 -3.69 7.51 -11.80
N ARG A 201 -4.80 8.13 -11.39
CA ARG A 201 -5.11 8.40 -9.98
C ARG A 201 -5.34 7.12 -9.19
N TYR A 202 -6.02 6.14 -9.77
CA TYR A 202 -6.24 4.83 -9.17
C TYR A 202 -4.92 4.13 -8.81
N LYS A 203 -3.95 4.12 -9.74
CA LYS A 203 -2.61 3.59 -9.48
C LYS A 203 -1.88 4.35 -8.37
N GLN A 204 -1.98 5.68 -8.38
CA GLN A 204 -1.36 6.52 -7.34
C GLN A 204 -1.91 6.24 -5.95
N LEU A 205 -3.24 6.10 -5.81
CA LEU A 205 -3.88 5.88 -4.51
C LEU A 205 -3.62 4.47 -3.97
N ARG A 206 -3.48 3.45 -4.85
CA ARG A 206 -3.13 2.09 -4.43
C ARG A 206 -1.70 1.93 -3.95
N THR A 207 -0.76 2.76 -4.40
CA THR A 207 0.61 2.78 -3.85
C THR A 207 0.61 3.08 -2.35
N ASN A 208 -0.39 3.83 -1.85
CA ASN A 208 -0.51 4.21 -0.44
C ASN A 208 -1.32 3.21 0.40
N LEU A 209 -1.48 1.95 -0.07
CA LEU A 209 -2.22 0.88 0.60
C LEU A 209 -3.72 1.15 0.82
N TRP A 210 -4.32 2.08 0.07
CA TRP A 210 -5.77 2.31 0.14
C TRP A 210 -6.52 1.34 -0.77
N ASP A 211 -7.60 0.73 -0.28
CA ASP A 211 -8.49 -0.10 -1.11
C ASP A 211 -9.46 0.74 -1.94
N VAL A 212 -8.90 1.57 -2.82
CA VAL A 212 -9.68 2.37 -3.76
C VAL A 212 -10.31 1.45 -4.80
N LYS A 213 -11.60 1.67 -5.06
CA LYS A 213 -12.39 1.01 -6.09
C LYS A 213 -12.70 2.00 -7.22
N LEU A 214 -12.91 1.45 -8.40
CA LEU A 214 -13.23 2.19 -9.61
C LEU A 214 -14.58 1.70 -10.11
N GLU A 215 -15.47 2.63 -10.41
CA GLU A 215 -16.73 2.34 -11.10
C GLU A 215 -16.90 3.28 -12.29
N THR A 216 -17.77 2.88 -13.20
CA THR A 216 -18.18 3.65 -14.35
C THR A 216 -19.68 3.49 -14.50
N ASN A 217 -20.40 4.61 -14.55
CA ASN A 217 -21.82 4.62 -14.91
C ASN A 217 -22.00 4.88 -16.41
N ASP A 218 -21.01 5.55 -17.00
CA ASP A 218 -20.93 5.97 -18.39
C ASP A 218 -19.49 5.75 -18.84
N SER A 219 -19.27 5.15 -20.01
CA SER A 219 -17.95 4.80 -20.56
C SER A 219 -16.95 5.95 -20.63
N VAL A 220 -17.42 7.19 -20.45
CA VAL A 220 -16.61 8.42 -20.43
C VAL A 220 -16.15 8.80 -19.02
N ARG A 221 -16.98 8.60 -17.99
CA ARG A 221 -16.72 9.09 -16.62
C ARG A 221 -16.55 7.94 -15.64
N TYR A 222 -15.44 8.00 -14.92
CA TYR A 222 -15.04 7.01 -13.94
C TYR A 222 -15.01 7.66 -12.57
N LYS A 223 -15.63 7.01 -11.59
CA LYS A 223 -15.62 7.44 -10.19
C LYS A 223 -14.67 6.56 -9.39
N LEU A 224 -13.80 7.19 -8.62
CA LEU A 224 -12.91 6.53 -7.67
C LEU A 224 -13.52 6.66 -6.28
N TYR A 225 -13.69 5.54 -5.57
CA TYR A 225 -14.33 5.56 -4.25
C TYR A 225 -13.69 4.59 -3.26
N LEU A 226 -13.92 4.85 -1.97
CA LEU A 226 -13.60 3.98 -0.84
C LEU A 226 -14.90 3.49 -0.19
N LEU A 227 -14.92 2.23 0.24
CA LEU A 227 -15.98 1.71 1.10
C LEU A 227 -15.44 1.63 2.52
N LEU A 228 -16.01 2.41 3.43
CA LEU A 228 -15.64 2.41 4.84
C LEU A 228 -16.87 2.06 5.69
N PRO A 229 -16.70 1.32 6.79
CA PRO A 229 -17.80 0.92 7.66
C PRO A 229 -18.48 2.15 8.30
N SER A 230 -19.82 2.11 8.37
CA SER A 230 -20.66 3.12 9.05
C SER A 230 -20.50 3.18 10.56
N GLN A 231 -19.76 2.22 11.15
CA GLN A 231 -19.48 2.16 12.59
C GLN A 231 -18.82 3.43 13.15
N ASN A 232 -18.29 4.27 12.26
CA ASN A 232 -17.81 5.59 12.61
C ASN A 232 -19.02 6.54 12.75
N ALA A 233 -19.39 6.84 13.99
CA ALA A 233 -20.48 7.77 14.32
C ALA A 233 -20.30 9.17 13.67
N ASP A 234 -19.09 9.53 13.27
CA ASP A 234 -18.76 10.83 12.69
C ASP A 234 -18.27 10.72 11.23
N THR A 235 -19.23 10.68 10.30
CA THR A 235 -18.97 10.70 8.86
C THR A 235 -18.35 12.01 8.38
N THR A 236 -18.58 13.12 9.11
CA THR A 236 -18.08 14.46 8.76
C THR A 236 -16.58 14.55 8.97
N ARG A 237 -16.07 13.98 10.07
CA ARG A 237 -14.63 13.89 10.32
C ARG A 237 -13.91 13.02 9.30
N VAL A 238 -14.52 11.92 8.88
CA VAL A 238 -13.96 11.05 7.82
C VAL A 238 -13.91 11.80 6.49
N LEU A 239 -14.98 12.51 6.13
CA LEU A 239 -15.02 13.34 4.93
C LEU A 239 -13.93 14.43 4.92
N ASP A 240 -13.77 15.14 6.03
CA ASP A 240 -12.78 16.20 6.17
C ASP A 240 -11.36 15.62 6.06
N SER A 241 -11.09 14.53 6.77
CA SER A 241 -9.79 13.83 6.72
C SER A 241 -9.45 13.36 5.31
N LEU A 242 -10.39 12.73 4.60
CA LEU A 242 -10.20 12.29 3.22
C LEU A 242 -10.03 13.48 2.27
N THR A 243 -10.73 14.59 2.50
CA THR A 243 -10.62 15.80 1.69
C THR A 243 -9.25 16.44 1.81
N VAL A 244 -8.75 16.59 3.05
CA VAL A 244 -7.40 17.11 3.33
C VAL A 244 -6.33 16.19 2.74
N MET A 245 -6.47 14.89 2.94
CA MET A 245 -5.47 13.90 2.53
C MET A 245 -5.38 13.72 1.00
N THR A 246 -6.50 13.79 0.29
CA THR A 246 -6.53 13.67 -1.18
C THR A 246 -6.29 15.00 -1.88
N GLY A 247 -6.41 16.13 -1.16
CA GLY A 247 -6.36 17.48 -1.71
C GLY A 247 -7.55 17.82 -2.62
N LYS A 248 -8.64 17.06 -2.53
CA LYS A 248 -9.86 17.21 -3.34
C LYS A 248 -11.10 17.01 -2.49
N LYS A 249 -12.18 17.69 -2.83
CA LYS A 249 -13.45 17.57 -2.12
C LYS A 249 -14.03 16.15 -2.29
N VAL A 250 -14.15 15.44 -1.18
CA VAL A 250 -14.77 14.11 -1.09
C VAL A 250 -16.23 14.26 -0.70
N TYR A 251 -17.10 13.37 -1.18
CA TYR A 251 -18.52 13.30 -0.80
C TYR A 251 -18.98 11.86 -0.62
N ILE A 252 -20.06 11.68 0.14
CA ILE A 252 -20.69 10.39 0.36
C ILE A 252 -21.79 10.21 -0.67
N GLU A 253 -21.77 9.09 -1.38
CA GLU A 253 -22.86 8.66 -2.25
C GLU A 253 -23.70 7.64 -1.49
N HIS A 254 -24.94 8.00 -1.16
CA HIS A 254 -25.90 7.08 -0.56
C HIS A 254 -26.41 6.14 -1.65
N GLN A 255 -26.39 4.83 -1.40
CA GLN A 255 -27.08 3.89 -2.28
C GLN A 255 -28.58 4.13 -2.13
N ASN A 256 -29.23 4.42 -3.26
CA ASN A 256 -30.66 4.72 -3.34
C ASN A 256 -31.45 3.43 -3.52
#